data_AF-A0A356E5R0-F1
#
_entry.id   AF-A0A356E5R0-F1
#
_cell.length_a   1.000
_cell.length_b   1.000
_cell.length_c   1.000
_cell.angle_alpha   90.00
_cell.angle_beta   90.00
_cell.angle_gamma   90.00
#
_symmetry.space_group_name_H-M   'P 1'
#
loop_
_entity.id
_entity.type
_entity.pdbx_description
1 polymer ?
#
loop_
_entity_poly.entity_id
_entity_poly.type
_entity_poly.pdbx_seq_one_letter_code
_entity_poly.pdbx_strand_id
1 'polypeptide(L)'
;MEGTFRTVDTPLKELHNFKNNGYEAKIIVCTCPKELSWDSTIKRAEELEASGLPPRYVPKEHHNLVTDNLAKNTSVIFNSGLASSLEIYSREARLFDSLSGNTNDIQKVISQELNRFSLKQNHQSNTHILFIDKLRELSQLSQTVIFNSPYKLTLVNPVSIIICPDTRFRCITKLISGSV
;
A
#
# COMPACT_ATOMS: atom_id res chain seq x y z
N MET A 1 10.20 5.47 -14.54
CA MET A 1 11.17 4.53 -13.95
C MET A 1 10.48 3.74 -12.86
N GLU A 2 10.61 2.43 -12.85
CA GLU A 2 10.10 1.56 -11.78
C GLU A 2 11.24 1.23 -10.80
N GLY A 3 10.93 1.13 -9.50
CA GLY A 3 11.92 0.77 -8.49
C GLY A 3 11.28 0.40 -7.15
N THR A 4 12.00 -0.38 -6.35
CA THR A 4 11.53 -0.93 -5.07
C THR A 4 11.99 -0.11 -3.86
N PHE A 5 12.74 0.97 -4.08
CA PHE A 5 13.27 1.89 -3.05
C PHE A 5 13.98 1.18 -1.88
N ARG A 6 14.67 0.07 -2.20
CA ARG A 6 15.43 -0.75 -1.23
C ARG A 6 16.57 0.05 -0.58
N THR A 7 17.21 0.92 -1.34
CA THR A 7 18.26 1.85 -0.91
C THR A 7 17.91 3.27 -1.37
N VAL A 8 18.54 4.26 -0.74
CA VAL A 8 18.35 5.68 -1.10
C VAL A 8 19.27 6.13 -2.24
N ASP A 9 20.43 5.50 -2.39
CA ASP A 9 21.47 5.98 -3.31
C ASP A 9 21.04 5.90 -4.78
N THR A 10 20.44 4.78 -5.18
CA THR A 10 19.96 4.57 -6.55
C THR A 10 18.90 5.61 -6.95
N PRO A 11 17.78 5.78 -6.22
CA PRO A 11 16.79 6.79 -6.59
C PRO A 11 17.33 8.22 -6.51
N LEU A 12 18.20 8.55 -5.56
CA LEU A 12 18.82 9.88 -5.50
C LEU A 12 19.70 10.18 -6.72
N LYS A 13 20.50 9.20 -7.14
CA LYS A 13 21.34 9.35 -8.35
C LYS A 13 20.48 9.57 -9.60
N GLU A 14 19.40 8.82 -9.75
CA GLU A 14 18.47 8.99 -10.87
C GLU A 14 17.77 10.36 -10.84
N LEU A 15 17.31 10.80 -9.67
CA LEU A 15 16.70 12.13 -9.51
C LEU A 15 17.68 13.26 -9.83
N HIS A 16 18.95 13.13 -9.42
CA HIS A 16 20.00 14.06 -9.82
C HIS A 16 20.21 14.08 -11.33
N ASN A 17 20.22 12.92 -11.98
CA ASN A 17 20.37 12.84 -13.44
C ASN A 17 19.19 13.52 -14.16
N PHE A 18 17.96 13.33 -13.69
CA PHE A 18 16.79 14.02 -14.25
C PHE A 18 16.92 15.54 -14.11
N LYS A 19 17.29 16.03 -12.93
CA LYS A 19 17.46 17.46 -12.68
C LYS A 19 18.56 18.08 -13.56
N ASN A 20 19.70 17.39 -13.70
CA ASN A 20 20.80 17.85 -14.55
C ASN A 20 20.42 17.92 -16.03
N ASN A 21 19.51 17.04 -16.47
CA ASN A 21 18.99 17.03 -17.84
C ASN A 21 17.75 17.94 -18.02
N GLY A 22 17.39 18.75 -17.01
CA GLY A 22 16.28 19.70 -17.09
C GLY A 22 14.88 19.09 -16.95
N TYR A 23 14.77 17.85 -16.47
CA TYR A 23 13.49 17.20 -16.21
C TYR A 23 13.00 17.48 -14.78
N GLU A 24 11.69 17.67 -14.65
CA GLU A 24 11.01 17.62 -13.36
C GLU A 24 10.61 16.18 -13.04
N ALA A 25 11.04 15.71 -11.87
CA ALA A 25 10.74 14.36 -11.41
C ALA A 25 9.63 14.37 -10.34
N LYS A 26 8.66 13.48 -10.50
CA LYS A 26 7.60 13.22 -9.51
C LYS A 26 7.75 11.81 -8.96
N ILE A 27 7.54 11.66 -7.66
CA ILE A 27 7.61 10.37 -6.98
C ILE A 27 6.19 9.91 -6.70
N ILE A 28 5.88 8.69 -7.11
CA ILE A 28 4.64 8.01 -6.75
C ILE A 28 5.03 6.77 -5.94
N VAL A 29 4.35 6.48 -4.85
CA VAL A 29 4.59 5.28 -4.04
C VAL A 29 3.27 4.56 -3.86
N CYS A 30 3.12 3.37 -4.43
CA CYS A 30 1.98 2.53 -4.12
C CYS A 30 2.39 1.53 -3.05
N THR A 31 1.84 1.71 -1.86
CA THR A 31 2.01 0.83 -0.72
C THR A 31 0.83 -0.13 -0.63
N CYS A 32 1.07 -1.29 -0.03
CA CYS A 32 0.03 -2.23 0.33
C CYS A 32 0.43 -2.94 1.64
N PRO A 33 -0.54 -3.50 2.37
CA PRO A 33 -0.23 -4.16 3.63
C PRO A 33 0.78 -5.31 3.44
N LYS A 34 1.75 -5.41 4.35
CA LYS A 34 2.91 -6.30 4.20
C LYS A 34 2.51 -7.78 4.12
N GLU A 35 1.49 -8.20 4.86
CA GLU A 35 0.98 -9.57 4.85
C GLU A 35 0.41 -9.92 3.49
N LEU A 36 -0.41 -9.04 2.94
CA LEU A 36 -1.05 -9.23 1.64
C LEU A 36 -0.04 -9.17 0.47
N SER A 37 0.99 -8.33 0.61
CA SER A 37 2.13 -8.34 -0.31
C SER A 37 2.86 -9.68 -0.28
N TRP A 38 3.12 -10.22 0.91
CA TRP A 38 3.77 -11.53 1.07
C TRP A 38 2.93 -12.66 0.47
N ASP A 39 1.65 -12.73 0.79
CA ASP A 39 0.73 -13.74 0.24
C ASP A 39 0.66 -13.68 -1.29
N SER A 40 0.73 -12.46 -1.85
CA SER A 40 0.78 -12.29 -3.30
C SER A 40 2.08 -12.83 -3.91
N THR A 41 3.20 -12.87 -3.19
CA THR A 41 4.43 -13.51 -3.71
C THR A 41 4.32 -15.03 -3.74
N ILE A 42 3.72 -15.63 -2.70
CA ILE A 42 3.51 -17.09 -2.60
C ILE A 42 2.54 -17.55 -3.67
N LYS A 43 1.38 -16.90 -3.78
CA LYS A 43 0.37 -17.22 -4.80
C LYS A 43 0.93 -17.12 -6.23
N ARG A 44 1.91 -16.23 -6.48
CA ARG A 44 2.56 -16.12 -7.80
C ARG A 44 3.43 -17.34 -8.10
N ALA A 45 4.11 -17.87 -7.09
CA ALA A 45 4.91 -19.08 -7.25
C ALA A 45 4.00 -20.30 -7.46
N GLU A 46 2.91 -20.42 -6.70
CA GLU A 46 1.92 -21.49 -6.84
C GLU A 46 1.22 -21.47 -8.22
N GLU A 47 0.86 -20.30 -8.72
CA GLU A 47 0.28 -20.15 -10.06
C GLU A 47 1.25 -20.59 -11.18
N LEU A 48 2.55 -20.32 -11.01
CA LEU A 48 3.57 -20.77 -11.96
C LEU A 48 3.73 -22.29 -11.92
N GLU A 49 3.79 -22.86 -10.72
CA GLU A 49 3.86 -24.31 -10.52
C GLU A 49 2.64 -25.02 -11.11
N ALA A 50 1.44 -24.51 -10.86
CA ALA A 50 0.19 -25.03 -11.45
C ALA A 50 0.16 -24.92 -12.99
N SER A 51 0.88 -23.94 -13.55
CA SER A 51 1.02 -23.76 -15.00
C SER A 51 2.15 -24.59 -15.62
N GLY A 52 2.84 -25.43 -14.83
CA GLY A 52 3.98 -26.23 -15.28
C GLY A 52 5.25 -25.41 -15.56
N LEU A 53 5.31 -24.16 -15.10
CA LEU A 53 6.47 -23.29 -15.23
C LEU A 53 7.33 -23.33 -13.96
N PRO A 54 8.65 -23.10 -14.05
CA PRO A 54 9.49 -23.08 -12.86
C PRO A 54 9.06 -21.95 -11.90
N PRO A 55 8.71 -22.26 -10.64
CA PRO A 55 8.26 -21.27 -9.68
C PRO A 55 9.40 -20.32 -9.30
N ARG A 56 9.06 -19.04 -9.11
CA ARG A 56 10.00 -17.99 -8.70
C ARG A 56 9.63 -17.47 -7.32
N TYR A 57 10.23 -18.06 -6.29
CA TYR A 57 10.08 -17.63 -4.90
C TYR A 57 10.92 -16.39 -4.61
N VAL A 58 10.40 -15.52 -3.76
CA VAL A 58 11.11 -14.35 -3.24
C VAL A 58 11.57 -14.68 -1.82
N PRO A 59 12.87 -14.59 -1.50
CA PRO A 59 13.35 -14.75 -0.13
C PRO A 59 12.67 -13.74 0.80
N LYS A 60 12.23 -14.21 1.98
CA LYS A 60 11.46 -13.40 2.93
C LYS A 60 12.28 -12.21 3.44
N GLU A 61 13.59 -12.39 3.57
CA GLU A 61 14.54 -11.38 4.01
C GLU A 61 14.56 -10.18 3.07
N HIS A 62 14.46 -10.42 1.77
CA HIS A 62 14.41 -9.36 0.76
C HIS A 62 13.08 -8.61 0.77
N HIS A 63 11.98 -9.29 1.11
CA HIS A 63 10.66 -8.66 1.27
C HIS A 63 10.65 -7.77 2.52
N ASN A 64 11.04 -8.33 3.67
CA ASN A 64 11.10 -7.61 4.94
C ASN A 64 12.01 -6.37 4.86
N LEU A 65 13.19 -6.49 4.25
CA LEU A 65 14.12 -5.38 4.08
C LEU A 65 13.48 -4.18 3.36
N VAL A 66 12.62 -4.44 2.38
CA VAL A 66 11.92 -3.38 1.65
C VAL A 66 10.81 -2.81 2.52
N THR A 67 9.97 -3.63 3.13
CA THR A 67 8.84 -3.15 3.95
C THR A 67 9.30 -2.32 5.13
N ASP A 68 10.41 -2.68 5.75
CA ASP A 68 10.94 -2.01 6.94
C ASP A 68 11.57 -0.66 6.60
N ASN A 69 12.21 -0.55 5.43
CA ASN A 69 12.94 0.66 5.03
C ASN A 69 12.13 1.59 4.12
N LEU A 70 11.03 1.14 3.50
CA LEU A 70 10.28 1.93 2.52
C LEU A 70 9.85 3.30 3.06
N ALA A 71 9.29 3.33 4.28
CA ALA A 71 8.78 4.56 4.88
C ALA A 71 9.90 5.57 5.16
N LYS A 72 11.04 5.09 5.68
CA LYS A 72 12.22 5.91 5.98
C LYS A 72 12.88 6.41 4.70
N ASN A 73 13.11 5.51 3.73
CA ASN A 73 13.78 5.84 2.48
C ASN A 73 12.97 6.86 1.68
N THR A 74 11.66 6.69 1.59
CA THR A 74 10.77 7.65 0.89
C THR A 74 10.87 9.04 1.49
N SER A 75 10.88 9.16 2.82
CA SER A 75 11.03 10.44 3.49
C SER A 75 12.39 11.08 3.20
N VAL A 76 13.48 10.31 3.28
CA VAL A 76 14.84 10.82 2.98
C VAL A 76 14.95 11.29 1.53
N ILE A 77 14.43 10.52 0.58
CA ILE A 77 14.47 10.86 -0.84
C ILE A 77 13.65 12.13 -1.11
N PHE A 78 12.46 12.25 -0.54
CA PHE A 78 11.64 13.45 -0.73
C PHE A 78 12.28 14.69 -0.08
N ASN A 79 12.83 14.56 1.12
CA ASN A 79 13.51 15.63 1.84
C ASN A 79 14.79 16.12 1.14
N SER A 80 15.32 15.38 0.15
CA SER A 80 16.43 15.84 -0.68
C SER A 80 16.08 17.04 -1.57
N GLY A 81 14.79 17.34 -1.77
CA GLY A 81 14.33 18.45 -2.61
C GLY A 81 14.61 18.27 -4.11
N LEU A 82 14.94 17.05 -4.54
CA LEU A 82 15.18 16.72 -5.95
C LEU A 82 13.89 16.40 -6.72
N ALA A 83 12.81 16.05 -6.01
CA ALA A 83 11.52 15.75 -6.59
C ALA A 83 10.55 16.91 -6.39
N SER A 84 9.74 17.20 -7.42
CA SER A 84 8.76 18.29 -7.41
C SER A 84 7.51 17.94 -6.59
N SER A 85 7.09 16.67 -6.58
CA SER A 85 5.96 16.19 -5.79
C SER A 85 6.10 14.73 -5.38
N LEU A 86 5.39 14.35 -4.32
CA LEU A 86 5.27 12.99 -3.81
C LEU A 86 3.81 12.63 -3.59
N GLU A 87 3.38 11.51 -4.16
CA GLU A 87 2.04 10.96 -3.97
C GLU A 87 2.13 9.54 -3.43
N ILE A 88 1.30 9.20 -2.45
CA ILE A 88 1.23 7.86 -1.87
C ILE A 88 -0.15 7.28 -2.14
N TYR A 89 -0.18 6.06 -2.64
CA TYR A 89 -1.38 5.32 -2.99
C TYR A 89 -1.44 4.00 -2.22
N SER A 90 -2.65 3.59 -1.88
CA SER A 90 -2.98 2.20 -1.54
C SER A 90 -3.47 1.47 -2.80
N ARG A 91 -3.85 0.19 -2.68
CA ARG A 91 -4.53 -0.53 -3.77
C ARG A 91 -5.90 0.05 -4.13
N GLU A 92 -6.51 0.83 -3.24
CA GLU A 92 -7.90 1.30 -3.36
C GLU A 92 -8.00 2.80 -3.60
N ALA A 93 -7.12 3.59 -2.97
CA ALA A 93 -7.23 5.05 -2.95
C ALA A 93 -5.89 5.74 -2.72
N ARG A 94 -5.82 7.04 -3.07
CA ARG A 94 -4.71 7.93 -2.73
C ARG A 94 -4.73 8.24 -1.24
N LEU A 95 -3.61 8.01 -0.57
CA LEU A 95 -3.44 8.20 0.88
C LEU A 95 -2.78 9.54 1.23
N PHE A 96 -1.90 10.05 0.35
CA PHE A 96 -1.16 11.27 0.61
C PHE A 96 -0.79 11.97 -0.69
N ASP A 97 -0.73 13.30 -0.63
CA ASP A 97 -0.26 14.18 -1.69
C ASP A 97 0.55 15.32 -1.06
N SER A 98 1.81 15.46 -1.46
CA SER A 98 2.72 16.46 -0.92
C SER A 98 2.31 17.91 -1.22
N LEU A 99 1.44 18.13 -2.21
CA LEU A 99 0.95 19.47 -2.55
C LEU A 99 -0.13 19.96 -1.55
N SER A 100 -0.78 19.04 -0.83
CA SER A 100 -1.87 19.35 0.10
C SER A 100 -1.59 18.91 1.54
N GLY A 101 -0.68 17.96 1.74
CA GLY A 101 -0.37 17.35 3.03
C GLY A 101 0.93 17.85 3.66
N ASN A 102 1.09 17.55 4.94
CA ASN A 102 2.32 17.83 5.68
C ASN A 102 3.37 16.75 5.39
N THR A 103 4.57 17.19 5.02
CA THR A 103 5.71 16.30 4.70
C THR A 103 6.14 15.43 5.87
N ASN A 104 5.89 15.85 7.11
CA ASN A 104 6.19 15.08 8.32
C ASN A 104 5.33 13.82 8.49
N ASP A 105 4.21 13.71 7.75
CA ASP A 105 3.30 12.58 7.87
C ASP A 105 3.59 11.47 6.84
N ILE A 106 4.50 11.69 5.87
CA ILE A 106 4.89 10.71 4.84
C ILE A 106 5.23 9.36 5.46
N GLN A 107 6.12 9.35 6.45
CA GLN A 107 6.56 8.11 7.09
C GLN A 107 5.41 7.42 7.83
N LYS A 108 4.54 8.20 8.49
CA LYS A 108 3.41 7.68 9.25
C LYS A 108 2.38 7.04 8.33
N VAL A 109 1.99 7.71 7.24
CA VAL A 109 1.01 7.22 6.27
C VAL A 109 1.46 5.90 5.66
N ILE A 110 2.72 5.80 5.23
CA ILE A 110 3.27 4.57 4.67
C ILE A 110 3.28 3.46 5.72
N SER A 111 3.74 3.76 6.94
CA SER A 111 3.81 2.77 8.03
C SER A 111 2.42 2.27 8.45
N GLN A 112 1.42 3.14 8.44
CA GLN A 112 0.03 2.78 8.74
C GLN A 112 -0.56 1.85 7.68
N GLU A 113 -0.34 2.13 6.39
CA GLU A 113 -0.83 1.26 5.33
C GLU A 113 -0.13 -0.10 5.33
N LEU A 114 1.20 -0.12 5.54
CA LEU A 114 1.97 -1.36 5.63
C LEU A 114 1.47 -2.28 6.77
N ASN A 115 0.99 -1.69 7.87
CA ASN A 115 0.50 -2.41 9.04
C ASN A 115 -1.04 -2.43 9.15
N ARG A 116 -1.77 -2.09 8.09
CA ARG A 116 -3.24 -1.93 8.10
C ARG A 116 -3.98 -3.15 8.64
N PHE A 117 -3.51 -4.36 8.34
CA PHE A 117 -4.15 -5.60 8.83
C PHE A 117 -3.80 -5.92 10.28
N SER A 118 -2.58 -5.63 10.74
CA SER A 118 -2.21 -5.77 12.15
C SER A 118 -3.05 -4.84 13.04
N LEU A 119 -3.30 -3.61 12.58
CA LEU A 119 -4.16 -2.65 13.28
C LEU A 119 -5.64 -3.08 13.26
N LYS A 120 -6.15 -3.60 12.12
CA LYS A 120 -7.51 -4.14 12.05
C LYS A 120 -7.69 -5.35 12.94
N GLN A 121 -6.72 -6.26 13.03
CA GLN A 121 -6.81 -7.38 13.96
C GLN A 121 -6.79 -6.91 15.41
N ASN A 122 -5.94 -5.96 15.80
CA ASN A 122 -5.96 -5.42 17.17
C ASN A 122 -7.28 -4.70 17.48
N HIS A 123 -7.83 -3.94 16.52
CA HIS A 123 -9.10 -3.26 16.71
C HIS A 123 -10.28 -4.24 16.71
N GLN A 124 -10.26 -5.28 15.87
CA GLN A 124 -11.25 -6.36 15.83
C GLN A 124 -11.15 -7.21 17.09
N SER A 125 -9.96 -7.55 17.57
CA SER A 125 -9.72 -8.29 18.81
C SER A 125 -10.16 -7.47 20.01
N ASN A 126 -9.83 -6.18 20.07
CA ASN A 126 -10.30 -5.29 21.14
C ASN A 126 -11.80 -5.07 21.07
N THR A 127 -12.41 -4.87 19.91
CA THR A 127 -13.87 -4.75 19.79
C THR A 127 -14.56 -6.06 20.08
N HIS A 128 -13.97 -7.20 19.72
CA HIS A 128 -14.51 -8.52 20.00
C HIS A 128 -14.37 -8.85 21.49
N ILE A 129 -13.28 -8.45 22.15
CA ILE A 129 -13.13 -8.55 23.62
C ILE A 129 -14.14 -7.64 24.31
N LEU A 130 -14.23 -6.36 23.90
CA LEU A 130 -15.20 -5.40 24.46
C LEU A 130 -16.65 -5.84 24.22
N PHE A 131 -16.93 -6.44 23.07
CA PHE A 131 -18.22 -7.03 22.72
C PHE A 131 -18.48 -8.30 23.51
N ILE A 132 -17.50 -9.18 23.72
CA ILE A 132 -17.63 -10.38 24.56
C ILE A 132 -17.84 -10.01 26.02
N ASP A 133 -17.16 -8.99 26.54
CA ASP A 133 -17.35 -8.49 27.90
C ASP A 133 -18.74 -7.85 28.05
N LYS A 134 -19.19 -7.08 27.06
CA LYS A 134 -20.55 -6.53 27.02
C LYS A 134 -21.61 -7.61 26.81
N LEU A 135 -21.34 -8.67 26.04
CA LEU A 135 -22.19 -9.84 25.92
C LEU A 135 -22.23 -10.65 27.22
N ARG A 136 -21.15 -10.67 28.02
CA ARG A 136 -21.12 -11.30 29.34
C ARG A 136 -22.00 -10.53 30.34
N GLU A 137 -22.00 -9.20 30.29
CA GLU A 137 -22.94 -8.34 31.03
C GLU A 137 -24.40 -8.52 30.57
N LEU A 138 -24.63 -8.60 29.25
CA LEU A 138 -25.98 -8.79 28.68
C LEU A 138 -26.51 -10.23 28.86
N SER A 139 -25.63 -11.24 28.94
CA SER A 139 -25.99 -12.63 29.23
C SER A 139 -26.54 -12.81 30.65
N GLN A 140 -26.28 -11.87 31.55
CA GLN A 140 -26.87 -11.81 32.88
C GLN A 140 -28.30 -11.23 32.89
N LEU A 141 -28.80 -10.68 31.77
CA LEU A 141 -30.08 -9.96 31.70
C LEU A 141 -31.13 -10.53 30.71
N SER A 142 -30.83 -11.66 30.06
CA SER A 142 -31.78 -12.49 29.28
C SER A 142 -32.37 -11.92 27.97
N GLN A 143 -32.46 -12.85 27.01
CA GLN A 143 -33.39 -13.03 25.86
C GLN A 143 -33.32 -12.14 24.59
N THR A 144 -32.79 -12.81 23.54
CA THR A 144 -33.24 -12.95 22.14
C THR A 144 -33.78 -11.75 21.36
N VAL A 145 -33.05 -11.30 20.32
CA VAL A 145 -33.64 -10.66 19.12
C VAL A 145 -32.79 -10.97 17.86
N ILE A 146 -33.45 -11.44 16.79
CA ILE A 146 -32.91 -11.74 15.46
C ILE A 146 -33.08 -10.51 14.56
N PHE A 147 -32.07 -10.11 13.76
CA PHE A 147 -32.26 -9.20 12.63
C PHE A 147 -31.38 -9.54 11.41
N ASN A 148 -32.04 -9.71 10.26
CA ASN A 148 -31.47 -9.77 8.91
C ASN A 148 -31.26 -8.36 8.36
N SER A 149 -30.24 -8.15 7.51
CA SER A 149 -30.21 -6.99 6.60
C SER A 149 -29.30 -7.20 5.37
N PRO A 150 -29.72 -6.80 4.14
CA PRO A 150 -28.92 -6.86 2.91
C PRO A 150 -28.65 -5.47 2.30
N TYR A 151 -27.40 -5.07 2.06
CA TYR A 151 -27.12 -3.93 1.15
C TYR A 151 -25.85 -4.12 0.32
N LYS A 152 -25.94 -3.66 -0.92
CA LYS A 152 -24.98 -3.75 -2.03
C LYS A 152 -24.82 -2.34 -2.59
N LEU A 153 -23.60 -1.88 -2.89
CA LEU A 153 -23.38 -0.66 -3.68
C LEU A 153 -22.05 -0.69 -4.44
N THR A 154 -22.12 -0.16 -5.66
CA THR A 154 -21.14 -0.10 -6.77
C THR A 154 -20.80 1.35 -7.09
N LEU A 155 -19.57 1.66 -7.55
CA LEU A 155 -19.20 2.76 -8.50
C LEU A 155 -17.66 2.70 -8.78
N VAL A 156 -17.16 2.42 -10.00
CA VAL A 156 -16.79 3.24 -11.20
C VAL A 156 -15.53 4.15 -11.05
N ASN A 157 -14.55 3.95 -11.95
CA ASN A 157 -13.15 4.47 -12.03
C ASN A 157 -13.02 5.86 -12.73
N PRO A 158 -11.82 6.53 -12.80
CA PRO A 158 -10.67 6.18 -13.68
C PRO A 158 -9.23 6.46 -13.11
N VAL A 159 -8.18 6.31 -13.95
CA VAL A 159 -6.82 5.75 -13.69
C VAL A 159 -5.64 6.74 -13.44
N SER A 160 -4.65 6.32 -12.61
CA SER A 160 -3.36 6.97 -12.24
C SER A 160 -2.11 6.12 -12.61
N ILE A 161 -0.90 6.70 -12.60
CA ILE A 161 0.39 5.98 -12.78
C ILE A 161 0.86 5.40 -11.44
N ILE A 162 1.29 4.14 -11.43
CA ILE A 162 1.35 3.27 -10.25
C ILE A 162 2.79 2.75 -10.04
N ILE A 163 3.33 2.87 -8.83
CA ILE A 163 4.63 2.30 -8.42
C ILE A 163 4.38 1.19 -7.41
N CYS A 164 4.50 -0.06 -7.83
CA CYS A 164 4.12 -1.20 -7.00
C CYS A 164 5.27 -2.06 -6.51
N PRO A 165 5.24 -2.52 -5.25
CA PRO A 165 6.20 -3.46 -4.70
C PRO A 165 5.96 -4.92 -5.15
N ASP A 166 4.93 -5.17 -5.98
CA ASP A 166 4.56 -6.50 -6.44
C ASP A 166 4.62 -6.58 -7.98
N THR A 167 5.46 -7.50 -8.48
CA THR A 167 5.64 -7.84 -9.91
C THR A 167 4.38 -8.28 -10.67
N ARG A 168 3.21 -8.38 -10.01
CA ARG A 168 1.91 -8.62 -10.66
C ARG A 168 1.16 -7.38 -11.11
N PHE A 169 1.71 -6.18 -10.93
CA PHE A 169 1.14 -4.98 -11.53
C PHE A 169 1.40 -4.94 -13.04
N ARG A 170 0.59 -5.68 -13.81
CA ARG A 170 0.22 -5.20 -15.14
C ARG A 170 -0.52 -3.89 -14.92
N CYS A 171 0.16 -2.77 -15.19
CA CYS A 171 -0.44 -1.45 -15.27
C CYS A 171 -1.82 -1.55 -15.92
N ILE A 172 -2.85 -1.13 -15.19
CA ILE A 172 -4.12 -0.79 -15.81
C ILE A 172 -3.83 0.47 -16.62
N THR A 173 -3.30 0.31 -17.83
CA THR A 173 -3.29 1.37 -18.84
C THR A 173 -4.70 1.44 -19.39
N LYS A 174 -5.56 2.29 -18.82
CA LYS A 174 -6.79 2.70 -19.50
C LYS A 174 -7.18 4.14 -19.18
N LEU A 175 -6.73 5.00 -20.10
CA LEU A 175 -7.41 6.17 -20.66
C LEU A 175 -7.83 7.27 -19.68
N ILE A 176 -6.90 8.21 -19.49
CA ILE A 176 -7.25 9.63 -19.49
C ILE A 176 -7.59 9.97 -20.95
N SER A 177 -8.84 10.25 -21.27
CA SER A 177 -9.20 10.83 -22.58
C SER A 177 -10.40 11.77 -22.46
N GLY A 178 -10.09 13.07 -22.38
CA GLY A 178 -10.84 14.23 -22.87
C GLY A 178 -12.21 14.53 -22.24
N SER A 179 -12.77 15.73 -22.32
CA SER A 179 -12.35 17.07 -22.70
C SER A 179 -13.57 17.97 -22.44
N VAL A 180 -13.34 19.23 -22.05
CA VAL A 180 -14.29 20.37 -21.88
C VAL A 180 -15.21 20.30 -20.67
#